data_AF-A0A1G1AGF0-F1
#
_entry.id   AF-A0A1G1AGF0-F1
#
_cell.length_a   1.000
_cell.length_b   1.000
_cell.length_c   1.000
_cell.angle_alpha   90.00
_cell.angle_beta   90.00
_cell.angle_gamma   90.00
#
_symmetry.space_group_name_H-M   'P 1'
#
loop_
_entity.id
_entity.type
_entity.pdbx_description
1 polymer ?
#
loop_
_entity_poly.entity_id
_entity_poly.type
_entity_poly.pdbx_seq_one_letter_code
_entity_poly.pdbx_strand_id
1 'polypeptide(L)'
;MRDLSLRIKAMKILWRSSPAALLWITRHFGYLECLVDAKKYDHATNPKRLAGARFDIKPMVINFFKFSKTSRFAVFGAGKHTKWLETITAADIPVNVVAVLDDVPDMNILFWKKHAILASSFDPSTCDAIIISSDCRQEAMKKRCVELYGDKIPLIDLYEGLPPGPYQKS
;
A
#
# COMPACT_ATOMS: atom_id res chain seq x y z
N MET A 1 1.98 -17.11 25.09
CA MET A 1 0.63 -17.66 24.81
C MET A 1 -0.37 -16.70 24.12
N ARG A 2 -0.17 -15.36 24.05
CA ARG A 2 -1.12 -14.45 23.36
C ARG A 2 -1.01 -14.43 21.81
N ASP A 3 0.12 -14.87 21.27
CA ASP A 3 0.47 -14.89 19.84
C ASP A 3 -0.40 -15.86 19.01
N LEU A 4 -0.71 -17.03 19.56
CA LEU A 4 -1.50 -18.05 18.86
C LEU A 4 -2.92 -17.56 18.48
N SER A 5 -3.53 -16.70 19.29
CA SER A 5 -4.88 -16.18 19.02
C SER A 5 -4.93 -15.22 17.83
N LEU A 6 -3.85 -14.47 17.58
CA LEU A 6 -3.75 -13.54 16.47
C LEU A 6 -3.51 -14.30 15.16
N ARG A 7 -2.64 -15.31 15.21
CA ARG A 7 -2.40 -16.27 14.12
C ARG A 7 -3.69 -16.97 13.71
N ILE A 8 -4.46 -17.50 14.66
CA ILE A 8 -5.73 -18.18 14.38
C ILE A 8 -6.78 -17.22 13.77
N LYS A 9 -6.86 -15.97 14.25
CA LYS A 9 -7.80 -14.97 13.70
C LYS A 9 -7.40 -14.51 12.29
N ALA A 10 -6.11 -14.27 12.06
CA ALA A 10 -5.59 -13.97 10.72
C ALA A 10 -5.86 -15.14 9.77
N MET A 11 -5.52 -16.36 10.17
CA MET A 11 -5.79 -17.57 9.38
C MET A 11 -7.26 -17.77 9.05
N LYS A 12 -8.21 -17.48 9.95
CA LYS A 12 -9.66 -17.58 9.67
C LYS A 12 -10.14 -16.58 8.61
N ILE A 13 -9.59 -15.37 8.59
CA ILE A 13 -9.89 -14.35 7.56
C ILE A 13 -9.22 -14.74 6.23
N LEU A 14 -8.02 -15.30 6.31
CA LEU A 14 -7.21 -15.68 5.15
C LEU A 14 -7.63 -17.00 4.50
N TRP A 15 -8.29 -17.90 5.23
CA TRP A 15 -8.90 -19.11 4.66
C TRP A 15 -9.95 -18.77 3.59
N ARG A 16 -10.58 -17.59 3.69
CA ARG A 16 -11.51 -17.07 2.67
C ARG A 16 -10.81 -16.33 1.53
N SER A 17 -9.49 -16.14 1.61
CA SER A 17 -8.68 -15.46 0.61
C SER A 17 -8.06 -16.45 -0.37
N SER A 18 -7.60 -15.98 -1.54
CA SER A 18 -7.00 -16.87 -2.53
C SER A 18 -5.75 -17.58 -1.97
N PRO A 19 -5.40 -18.80 -2.44
CA PRO A 19 -4.17 -19.49 -2.04
C PRO A 19 -2.90 -18.65 -2.18
N ALA A 20 -2.86 -17.73 -3.15
CA ALA A 20 -1.77 -16.78 -3.33
C ALA A 20 -1.66 -15.77 -2.17
N ALA A 21 -2.78 -15.29 -1.65
CA ALA A 21 -2.82 -14.39 -0.49
C ALA A 21 -2.28 -15.05 0.78
N LEU A 22 -2.68 -16.31 1.01
CA LEU A 22 -2.17 -17.13 2.11
C LEU A 22 -0.66 -17.34 1.98
N LEU A 23 -0.18 -17.70 0.79
CA LEU A 23 1.25 -17.91 0.55
C LEU A 23 2.06 -16.64 0.79
N TRP A 24 1.60 -15.48 0.29
CA TRP A 24 2.26 -14.19 0.52
C TRP A 24 2.41 -13.88 2.00
N ILE A 25 1.31 -14.00 2.75
CA ILE A 25 1.30 -13.69 4.19
C ILE A 25 2.19 -14.64 4.97
N THR A 26 2.19 -15.93 4.63
CA THR A 26 3.10 -16.88 5.29
C THR A 26 4.57 -16.59 4.99
N ARG A 27 4.91 -16.17 3.77
CA ARG A 27 6.28 -15.78 3.38
C ARG A 27 6.73 -14.48 4.04
N HIS A 28 5.81 -13.54 4.20
CA HIS A 28 6.10 -12.22 4.76
C HIS A 28 5.71 -12.12 6.23
N PHE A 29 5.37 -13.24 6.88
CA PHE A 29 4.88 -13.24 8.25
C PHE A 29 5.89 -12.61 9.21
N GLY A 30 7.19 -12.86 9.01
CA GLY A 30 8.25 -12.20 9.78
C GLY A 30 8.30 -10.68 9.60
N TYR A 31 8.06 -10.17 8.39
CA TYR A 31 7.96 -8.73 8.12
C TYR A 31 6.69 -8.11 8.75
N LEU A 32 5.57 -8.81 8.64
CA LEU A 32 4.31 -8.45 9.31
C LEU A 32 4.48 -8.48 10.83
N GLU A 33 5.23 -9.44 11.37
CA GLU A 33 5.62 -9.51 12.77
C GLU A 33 6.53 -8.34 13.15
N CYS A 34 7.55 -7.99 12.37
CA CYS A 34 8.41 -6.82 12.62
C CYS A 34 7.64 -5.50 12.68
N LEU A 35 6.68 -5.29 11.78
CA LEU A 35 5.79 -4.13 11.80
C LEU A 35 4.87 -4.11 13.04
N VAL A 36 4.59 -5.28 13.62
CA VAL A 36 3.82 -5.43 14.87
C VAL A 36 4.72 -5.34 16.11
N ASP A 37 5.98 -5.82 16.04
CA ASP A 37 6.97 -5.89 17.12
C ASP A 37 7.86 -4.64 17.23
N ALA A 38 7.80 -3.70 16.28
CA ALA A 38 8.27 -2.31 16.45
C ALA A 38 7.70 -1.66 17.74
N LYS A 39 6.64 -2.23 18.33
CA LYS A 39 6.12 -1.95 19.67
C LYS A 39 7.11 -2.20 20.83
N LYS A 40 8.13 -3.02 20.68
CA LYS A 40 9.06 -3.38 21.76
C LYS A 40 10.36 -2.59 21.73
N TYR A 41 10.72 -2.01 20.60
CA TYR A 41 12.01 -1.32 20.43
C TYR A 41 11.97 0.15 20.86
N ASP A 42 10.79 0.69 21.17
CA ASP A 42 10.60 2.13 21.42
C ASP A 42 10.43 2.52 22.90
N HIS A 43 10.72 1.62 23.83
CA HIS A 43 10.65 1.93 25.27
C HIS A 43 11.99 2.40 25.89
N ALA A 44 13.10 2.41 25.15
CA ALA A 44 14.43 2.60 25.75
C ALA A 44 15.12 3.96 25.52
N THR A 45 14.75 4.80 24.53
CA THR A 45 15.63 5.95 24.20
C THR A 45 15.01 7.30 23.85
N ASN A 46 13.69 7.51 23.71
CA ASN A 46 13.16 8.89 23.61
C ASN A 46 11.63 9.03 23.84
N PRO A 47 11.17 9.40 25.06
CA PRO A 47 9.73 9.48 25.37
C PRO A 47 8.96 10.61 24.67
N LYS A 48 9.59 11.40 23.77
CA LYS A 48 8.95 12.48 23.00
C LYS A 48 8.67 12.13 21.53
N ARG A 49 8.98 10.94 21.05
CA ARG A 49 8.60 10.49 19.71
C ARG A 49 7.46 9.47 19.79
N LEU A 50 6.27 9.96 19.44
CA LEU A 50 5.08 9.23 18.99
C LEU A 50 4.73 7.94 19.75
N ALA A 51 3.94 8.12 20.81
CA ALA A 51 3.10 7.07 21.35
C ALA A 51 2.17 6.46 20.27
N GLY A 52 2.29 5.15 20.05
CA GLY A 52 1.11 4.29 20.03
C GLY A 52 0.32 4.11 18.72
N ALA A 53 0.93 4.22 17.54
CA ALA A 53 0.27 3.77 16.31
C ALA A 53 0.36 2.24 16.17
N ARG A 54 -0.73 1.51 16.46
CA ARG A 54 -0.83 0.10 16.05
C ARG A 54 -0.90 0.06 14.51
N PHE A 55 0.18 -0.33 13.84
CA PHE A 55 0.14 -0.61 12.40
C PHE A 55 -0.66 -1.90 12.19
N ASP A 56 -1.96 -1.78 11.93
CA ASP A 56 -2.76 -2.92 11.50
C ASP A 56 -2.57 -3.06 9.99
N ILE A 57 -1.91 -4.12 9.55
CA ILE A 57 -1.66 -4.42 8.13
C ILE A 57 -2.91 -5.03 7.48
N LYS A 58 -3.88 -5.44 8.31
CA LYS A 58 -5.12 -6.07 7.84
C LYS A 58 -5.93 -5.18 6.89
N PRO A 59 -6.15 -3.87 7.12
CA PRO A 59 -6.90 -3.04 6.19
C PRO A 59 -6.20 -2.93 4.83
N MET A 60 -4.87 -2.74 4.82
CA MET A 60 -4.07 -2.66 3.60
C MET A 60 -4.20 -3.94 2.78
N VAL A 61 -3.99 -5.09 3.43
CA VAL A 61 -4.06 -6.42 2.80
C VAL A 61 -5.49 -6.77 2.36
N ILE A 62 -6.50 -6.51 3.20
CA ILE A 62 -7.90 -6.83 2.88
C ILE A 62 -8.43 -5.95 1.74
N ASN A 63 -8.15 -4.64 1.76
CA ASN A 63 -8.55 -3.75 0.68
C ASN A 63 -7.87 -4.18 -0.62
N PHE A 64 -6.57 -4.46 -0.58
CA PHE A 64 -5.83 -4.93 -1.75
C PHE A 64 -6.36 -6.25 -2.34
N PHE A 65 -6.69 -7.24 -1.49
CA PHE A 65 -7.20 -8.53 -1.95
C PHE A 65 -8.66 -8.52 -2.40
N LYS A 66 -9.51 -7.62 -1.86
CA LYS A 66 -10.88 -7.41 -2.38
C LYS A 66 -10.89 -7.04 -3.86
N PHE A 67 -9.81 -6.42 -4.31
CA PHE A 67 -9.64 -5.87 -5.63
C PHE A 67 -8.87 -6.81 -6.59
N SER A 68 -8.42 -8.00 -6.15
CA SER A 68 -7.43 -8.79 -6.91
C SER A 68 -8.00 -9.80 -7.93
N LYS A 69 -7.64 -9.55 -9.19
CA LYS A 69 -7.16 -10.43 -10.31
C LYS A 69 -7.56 -9.82 -11.65
N THR A 70 -8.71 -9.16 -11.72
CA THR A 70 -9.25 -8.56 -12.95
C THR A 70 -9.16 -7.04 -12.97
N SER A 71 -9.02 -6.42 -11.80
CA SER A 71 -9.03 -4.96 -11.68
C SER A 71 -7.74 -4.35 -12.19
N ARG A 72 -7.87 -3.25 -12.92
CA ARG A 72 -6.80 -2.40 -13.47
C ARG A 72 -6.56 -1.23 -12.51
N PHE A 73 -5.31 -1.01 -12.10
CA PHE A 73 -4.95 0.08 -11.18
C PHE A 73 -4.06 1.09 -11.86
N ALA A 74 -4.32 2.37 -11.60
CA ALA A 74 -3.27 3.37 -11.70
C ALA A 74 -2.66 3.61 -10.32
N VAL A 75 -1.38 3.99 -10.27
CA VAL A 75 -0.67 4.31 -9.02
C VAL A 75 -0.26 5.78 -9.07
N PHE A 76 -0.75 6.59 -8.12
CA PHE A 76 -0.44 8.01 -8.03
C PHE A 76 0.74 8.25 -7.11
N GLY A 77 1.78 8.91 -7.62
CA GLY A 77 3.11 9.07 -7.04
C GLY A 77 4.12 8.10 -7.68
N ALA A 78 5.26 8.63 -8.12
CA ALA A 78 6.37 7.89 -8.73
C ALA A 78 7.67 8.02 -7.90
N GLY A 79 7.56 7.86 -6.58
CA GLY A 79 8.68 8.06 -5.64
C GLY A 79 9.31 6.77 -5.11
N LYS A 80 10.14 6.93 -4.08
CA LYS A 80 10.74 5.80 -3.33
C LYS A 80 9.68 4.86 -2.75
N HIS A 81 8.53 5.40 -2.34
CA HIS A 81 7.45 4.59 -1.79
C HIS A 81 6.80 3.70 -2.85
N THR A 82 6.56 4.23 -4.06
CA THR A 82 6.10 3.47 -5.23
C THR A 82 7.06 2.36 -5.60
N LYS A 83 8.38 2.59 -5.50
CA LYS A 83 9.40 1.54 -5.69
C LYS A 83 9.32 0.43 -4.66
N TRP A 84 9.14 0.78 -3.39
CA TRP A 84 8.92 -0.23 -2.35
C TRP A 84 7.63 -1.03 -2.61
N LEU A 85 6.55 -0.36 -3.02
CA LEU A 85 5.27 -1.00 -3.38
C LEU A 85 5.41 -1.94 -4.57
N GLU A 86 6.20 -1.57 -5.59
CA GLU A 86 6.54 -2.44 -6.71
C GLU A 86 7.25 -3.72 -6.23
N THR A 87 8.26 -3.60 -5.39
CA THR A 87 9.03 -4.75 -4.88
C THR A 87 8.13 -5.77 -4.18
N ILE A 88 7.21 -5.31 -3.31
CA ILE A 88 6.33 -6.22 -2.55
C ILE A 88 5.21 -6.84 -3.41
N THR A 89 4.83 -6.17 -4.51
CA THR A 89 3.76 -6.67 -5.40
C THR A 89 4.30 -7.57 -6.49
N ALA A 90 5.47 -7.25 -7.07
CA ALA A 90 6.10 -8.03 -8.12
C ALA A 90 6.44 -9.47 -7.69
N ALA A 91 6.76 -9.67 -6.42
CA ALA A 91 7.17 -10.97 -5.89
C ALA A 91 5.98 -11.95 -5.69
N ASP A 92 4.80 -11.46 -5.32
CA ASP A 92 3.80 -12.36 -4.73
C ASP A 92 2.33 -12.00 -4.95
N ILE A 93 2.00 -10.78 -5.36
CA ILE A 93 0.60 -10.40 -5.62
C ILE A 93 0.53 -9.80 -7.03
N PRO A 94 0.05 -10.54 -8.03
CA PRO A 94 -0.07 -10.00 -9.38
C PRO A 94 -1.09 -8.85 -9.38
N VAL A 95 -0.58 -7.62 -9.44
CA VAL A 95 -1.36 -6.40 -9.62
C VAL A 95 -1.30 -6.04 -11.10
N ASN A 96 -2.46 -5.76 -11.69
CA ASN A 96 -2.51 -5.20 -13.02
C ASN A 96 -2.38 -3.66 -12.95
N VAL A 97 -1.15 -3.17 -12.80
CA VAL A 97 -0.85 -1.74 -12.85
C VAL A 97 -0.83 -1.29 -14.30
N VAL A 98 -1.81 -0.46 -14.71
CA VAL A 98 -1.90 0.06 -16.07
C VAL A 98 -1.08 1.32 -16.28
N ALA A 99 -0.90 2.15 -15.24
CA ALA A 99 -0.15 3.39 -15.28
C ALA A 99 0.44 3.76 -13.92
N VAL A 100 1.57 4.48 -13.95
CA VAL A 100 2.11 5.22 -12.80
C VAL A 100 2.03 6.70 -13.11
N LEU A 101 1.43 7.47 -12.21
CA LEU A 101 1.06 8.86 -12.42
C LEU A 101 1.90 9.74 -11.51
N ASP A 102 2.47 10.81 -12.03
CA ASP A 102 3.17 11.83 -11.23
C ASP A 102 2.92 13.22 -11.81
N ASP A 103 2.96 14.26 -10.97
CA ASP A 103 2.89 15.64 -11.45
C ASP A 103 4.21 16.06 -12.13
N VAL A 104 5.33 15.44 -11.76
CA VAL A 104 6.67 15.67 -12.34
C VAL A 104 7.36 14.32 -12.59
N PRO A 105 6.94 13.56 -13.63
CA PRO A 105 7.45 12.21 -13.87
C PRO A 105 8.93 12.21 -14.23
N ASP A 106 9.71 11.33 -13.60
CA ASP A 106 11.09 11.03 -13.99
C ASP A 106 11.12 9.90 -15.02
N MET A 107 11.44 10.25 -16.28
CA MET A 107 11.50 9.31 -17.39
C MET A 107 12.68 8.33 -17.31
N ASN A 108 13.60 8.46 -16.34
CA ASN A 108 14.70 7.51 -16.15
C ASN A 108 14.33 6.34 -15.22
N ILE A 109 13.17 6.40 -14.56
CA ILE A 109 12.72 5.38 -13.61
C ILE A 109 11.57 4.59 -14.21
N LEU A 110 11.66 3.27 -14.12
CA LEU A 110 10.60 2.34 -14.51
C LEU A 110 9.88 1.80 -13.28
N PHE A 111 8.56 1.64 -13.34
CA PHE A 111 7.72 1.00 -12.34
C PHE A 111 6.81 -0.02 -13.03
N TRP A 112 6.81 -1.26 -12.59
CA TRP A 112 6.16 -2.39 -13.26
C TRP A 112 6.47 -2.44 -14.77
N LYS A 113 7.74 -2.14 -15.11
CA LYS A 113 8.25 -2.01 -16.50
C LYS A 113 7.57 -0.88 -17.33
N LYS A 114 7.07 0.17 -16.68
CA LYS A 114 6.44 1.34 -17.31
C LYS A 114 7.10 2.63 -16.81
N HIS A 115 7.22 3.63 -17.65
CA HIS A 115 7.57 4.97 -17.19
C HIS A 115 6.38 5.61 -16.48
N ALA A 116 6.65 6.47 -15.50
CA ALA A 116 5.61 7.34 -14.98
C ALA A 116 5.17 8.32 -16.09
N ILE A 117 3.88 8.65 -16.11
CA ILE A 117 3.31 9.63 -17.03
C ILE A 117 2.78 10.83 -16.25
N LEU A 118 2.62 11.95 -16.95
CA LEU A 118 2.09 13.16 -16.36
C LEU A 118 0.63 12.93 -15.94
N ALA A 119 0.33 13.12 -14.66
CA ALA A 119 -0.99 12.85 -14.08
C ALA A 119 -2.12 13.58 -14.83
N SER A 120 -1.92 14.85 -15.21
CA SER A 120 -2.94 15.62 -15.95
C SER A 120 -3.23 15.10 -17.37
N SER A 121 -2.41 14.20 -17.92
CA SER A 121 -2.61 13.60 -19.24
C SER A 121 -3.28 12.23 -19.20
N PHE A 122 -3.53 11.69 -18.01
CA PHE A 122 -4.06 10.34 -17.85
C PHE A 122 -5.56 10.25 -18.12
N ASP A 123 -5.99 9.20 -18.83
CA ASP A 123 -7.41 8.87 -19.02
C ASP A 123 -7.89 7.92 -17.90
N PRO A 124 -8.73 8.40 -16.97
CA PRO A 124 -9.23 7.58 -15.86
C PRO A 124 -10.14 6.42 -16.30
N SER A 125 -10.65 6.41 -17.53
CA SER A 125 -11.47 5.28 -18.04
C SER A 125 -10.68 3.97 -18.20
N THR A 126 -9.35 4.07 -18.21
CA THR A 126 -8.43 2.96 -18.43
C THR A 126 -8.13 2.13 -17.18
N CYS A 127 -8.55 2.59 -16.00
CA CYS A 127 -8.42 1.85 -14.74
C CYS A 127 -9.71 1.86 -13.92
N ASP A 128 -9.77 0.96 -12.94
CA ASP A 128 -10.94 0.77 -12.09
C ASP A 128 -10.77 1.48 -10.73
N ALA A 129 -9.52 1.80 -10.35
CA ALA A 129 -9.19 2.60 -9.19
C ALA A 129 -7.77 3.22 -9.29
N ILE A 130 -7.53 4.26 -8.50
CA ILE A 130 -6.21 4.88 -8.30
C ILE A 130 -5.70 4.58 -6.89
N ILE A 131 -4.51 4.00 -6.79
CA ILE A 131 -3.81 3.77 -5.53
C ILE A 131 -2.95 5.00 -5.21
N ILE A 132 -3.13 5.59 -4.03
CA ILE A 132 -2.28 6.68 -3.55
C ILE A 132 -1.00 6.08 -2.96
N SER A 133 0.13 6.28 -3.64
CA SER A 133 1.43 5.75 -3.24
C SER A 133 2.23 6.79 -2.44
N SER A 134 1.80 7.04 -1.21
CA SER A 134 2.55 7.86 -0.27
C SER A 134 2.23 7.53 1.19
N ASP A 135 3.25 7.57 2.03
CA ASP A 135 3.13 7.44 3.48
C ASP A 135 3.16 8.77 4.26
N CYS A 136 3.47 9.90 3.61
CA CYS A 136 3.67 11.18 4.30
C CYS A 136 2.83 12.35 3.75
N ARG A 137 2.26 12.22 2.56
CA ARG A 137 1.49 13.27 1.87
C ARG A 137 0.14 12.76 1.32
N GLN A 138 -0.52 11.82 2.01
CA GLN A 138 -1.78 11.20 1.57
C GLN A 138 -2.87 12.23 1.27
N GLU A 139 -3.17 13.11 2.22
CA GLU A 139 -4.23 14.12 2.06
C GLU A 139 -3.96 15.06 0.88
N ALA A 140 -2.71 15.49 0.70
CA ALA A 140 -2.32 16.33 -0.42
C ALA A 140 -2.49 15.60 -1.76
N MET A 141 -2.07 14.34 -1.85
CA MET A 141 -2.20 13.53 -3.06
C MET A 141 -3.65 13.13 -3.34
N LYS A 142 -4.44 12.85 -2.31
CA LYS A 142 -5.89 12.60 -2.41
C LYS A 142 -6.60 13.82 -2.97
N LYS A 143 -6.36 15.00 -2.39
CA LYS A 143 -6.90 16.27 -2.89
C LYS A 143 -6.51 16.48 -4.35
N ARG A 144 -5.24 16.25 -4.69
CA ARG A 144 -4.75 16.37 -6.07
C ARG A 144 -5.43 15.41 -7.05
N CYS A 145 -5.66 14.15 -6.64
CA CYS A 145 -6.42 13.19 -7.45
C CYS A 145 -7.87 13.65 -7.68
N VAL A 146 -8.53 14.16 -6.64
CA VAL A 146 -9.89 14.71 -6.76
C VAL A 146 -9.92 15.93 -7.68
N GLU A 147 -8.93 16.81 -7.62
CA GLU A 147 -8.82 17.96 -8.54
C GLU A 147 -8.69 17.52 -10.01
N LEU A 148 -7.92 16.46 -10.28
CA LEU A 148 -7.66 15.98 -11.65
C LEU A 148 -8.80 15.13 -12.22
N TYR A 149 -9.38 14.25 -11.41
CA TYR A 149 -10.28 13.20 -11.90
C TYR A 149 -11.70 13.31 -11.33
N GLY A 150 -11.93 14.18 -10.35
CA GLY A 150 -13.20 14.27 -9.61
C GLY A 150 -13.55 12.95 -8.93
N ASP A 151 -14.85 12.68 -8.81
CA ASP A 151 -15.38 11.44 -8.23
C ASP A 151 -15.56 10.31 -9.26
N LYS A 152 -14.97 10.46 -10.46
CA LYS A 152 -15.14 9.48 -11.56
C LYS A 152 -14.46 8.15 -11.29
N ILE A 153 -13.44 8.15 -10.43
CA ILE A 153 -12.62 6.97 -10.16
C ILE A 153 -12.41 6.78 -8.65
N PRO A 154 -12.64 5.56 -8.13
CA PRO A 154 -12.34 5.25 -6.74
C PRO A 154 -10.86 5.48 -6.40
N LEU A 155 -10.63 6.14 -5.26
CA LEU A 155 -9.30 6.30 -4.69
C LEU A 155 -9.07 5.27 -3.58
N ILE A 156 -7.94 4.59 -3.64
CA ILE A 156 -7.48 3.64 -2.63
C ILE A 156 -6.33 4.29 -1.87
N ASP A 157 -6.60 4.70 -0.63
CA ASP A 157 -5.57 5.10 0.31
C ASP A 157 -5.10 3.88 1.12
N LEU A 158 -3.87 3.44 0.86
CA LEU A 158 -3.27 2.27 1.51
C LEU A 158 -3.12 2.45 3.03
N TYR A 159 -3.17 3.68 3.49
CA TYR A 159 -2.95 4.08 4.88
C TYR A 159 -4.18 4.73 5.51
N GLU A 160 -5.36 4.60 4.89
CA GLU A 160 -6.59 5.18 5.42
C GLU A 160 -6.82 4.76 6.88
N GLY A 161 -7.02 5.76 7.74
CA GLY A 161 -7.22 5.56 9.17
C GLY A 161 -5.95 5.28 9.99
N LEU A 162 -4.76 5.30 9.37
CA LEU A 162 -3.49 5.25 10.08
C LEU A 162 -2.94 6.65 10.37
N PRO A 163 -2.07 6.82 11.39
CA PRO A 163 -1.40 8.09 11.63
C PRO A 163 -0.52 8.53 10.45
N PRO A 164 -0.17 9.82 10.34
CA PRO A 164 0.80 10.27 9.35
C PRO A 164 2.16 9.55 9.53
N GLY A 165 2.76 9.11 8.42
CA GLY A 165 4.10 8.50 8.42
C GLY A 165 5.24 9.54 8.55
N PRO A 166 6.46 9.21 8.10
CA PRO A 166 6.82 8.07 7.25
C PRO A 166 6.86 6.74 8.01
N TYR A 167 6.57 5.66 7.30
CA TYR A 167 6.69 4.31 7.84
C TYR A 167 8.05 3.70 7.49
N GLN A 168 8.58 2.85 8.36
CA GLN A 168 9.82 2.13 8.09
C GLN A 168 9.61 1.13 6.94
N LYS A 169 10.50 1.21 5.95
CA LYS A 169 10.54 0.36 4.77
C LYS A 169 11.82 -0.48 4.90
N SER A 170 11.74 -1.60 5.60
CA SER A 170 12.86 -2.56 5.73
C SER A 170 12.83 -3.58 4.60
#